data_AF-A0A1Z9DYF7-F1
#
_entry.id   AF-A0A1Z9DYF7-F1
#
_cell.length_a   1.000
_cell.length_b   1.000
_cell.length_c   1.000
_cell.angle_alpha   90.00
_cell.angle_beta   90.00
_cell.angle_gamma   90.00
#
_symmetry.space_group_name_H-M   'P 1'
#
loop_
_entity.id
_entity.type
_entity.pdbx_description
1 polymer ?
#
loop_
_entity_poly.entity_id
_entity_poly.type
_entity_poly.pdbx_seq_one_letter_code
_entity_poly.pdbx_strand_id
1 'polypeptide(L)'
;MRIKGYTKSGVLIFVPVLFSIAVLPLFNLDFTAMSQGRLAEANVNADNLYLFVVNSATFSTLATFSFLHFRRRRPLSSIAPLLYFCFWCFVFAPIYIFVYSQLQSQDIILLACLFALIAILFHENQRAAKTVFLNEW
;
A
#
# COMPACT_ATOMS: atom_id res chain seq x y z
N MET A 1 -4.07 23.35 -23.88
CA MET A 1 -5.15 22.55 -23.25
C MET A 1 -4.94 22.49 -21.74
N ARG A 2 -5.88 23.03 -20.94
CA ARG A 2 -5.74 23.35 -19.51
C ARG A 2 -6.46 22.31 -18.63
N ILE A 3 -5.92 21.08 -18.54
CA ILE A 3 -6.45 20.00 -17.67
C ILE A 3 -5.86 20.08 -16.25
N LYS A 4 -5.87 21.27 -15.64
CA LYS A 4 -5.23 21.50 -14.31
C LYS A 4 -6.22 21.56 -13.14
N GLY A 5 -7.52 21.75 -13.40
CA GLY A 5 -8.56 21.88 -12.36
C GLY A 5 -9.13 20.53 -11.91
N TYR A 6 -9.69 19.75 -12.84
CA TYR A 6 -10.38 18.50 -12.55
C TYR A 6 -9.49 17.40 -11.95
N THR A 7 -8.21 17.37 -12.33
CA THR A 7 -7.24 16.37 -11.85
C THR A 7 -6.90 16.53 -10.38
N LYS A 8 -6.99 17.74 -9.80
CA LYS A 8 -6.74 17.92 -8.35
C LYS A 8 -7.93 17.48 -7.51
N SER A 9 -9.15 17.79 -7.96
CA SER A 9 -10.39 17.43 -7.25
C SER A 9 -10.66 15.92 -7.28
N GLY A 10 -10.39 15.24 -8.41
CA GLY A 10 -10.54 13.79 -8.49
C GLY A 10 -9.63 13.03 -7.53
N VAL A 11 -8.41 13.51 -7.30
CA VAL A 11 -7.42 12.88 -6.40
C VAL A 11 -7.78 13.08 -4.93
N LEU A 12 -8.31 14.26 -4.59
CA LEU A 12 -8.83 14.56 -3.26
C LEU A 12 -9.95 13.60 -2.85
N ILE A 13 -10.68 13.02 -3.80
CA ILE A 13 -11.74 12.04 -3.54
C ILE A 13 -11.20 10.61 -3.68
N PHE A 14 -10.36 10.34 -4.68
CA PHE A 14 -9.90 8.99 -4.99
C PHE A 14 -8.94 8.41 -3.93
N VAL A 15 -8.01 9.22 -3.42
CA VAL A 15 -7.06 8.80 -2.38
C VAL A 15 -7.77 8.37 -1.09
N PRO A 16 -8.70 9.16 -0.50
CA PRO A 16 -9.38 8.72 0.71
C PRO A 16 -10.32 7.54 0.45
N VAL A 17 -10.91 7.40 -0.74
CA VAL A 17 -11.69 6.20 -1.09
C VAL A 17 -10.82 4.95 -1.09
N LEU A 18 -9.67 4.98 -1.77
CA LEU A 18 -8.74 3.85 -1.77
C LEU A 18 -8.22 3.50 -0.37
N PHE A 19 -7.92 4.52 0.44
CA PHE A 19 -7.49 4.30 1.81
C PHE A 19 -8.62 3.71 2.67
N SER A 20 -9.86 4.18 2.48
CA SER A 20 -11.03 3.60 3.15
C SER A 20 -11.20 2.12 2.78
N ILE A 21 -11.08 1.78 1.49
CA ILE A 21 -11.12 0.39 1.02
C ILE A 21 -10.01 -0.46 1.65
N ALA A 22 -8.82 0.10 1.86
CA ALA A 22 -7.72 -0.60 2.50
C ALA A 22 -7.95 -0.90 4.00
N VAL A 23 -8.70 -0.03 4.70
CA VAL A 23 -8.92 -0.17 6.14
C VAL A 23 -10.20 -0.97 6.44
N LEU A 24 -11.17 -1.00 5.53
CA LEU A 24 -12.45 -1.70 5.71
C LEU A 24 -12.33 -3.17 6.17
N PRO A 25 -11.40 -3.99 5.66
CA PRO A 25 -11.33 -5.39 6.08
C PRO A 25 -10.85 -5.56 7.52
N LEU A 26 -10.29 -4.53 8.17
CA LEU A 26 -10.02 -4.52 9.62
C LEU A 26 -11.29 -4.44 10.47
N PHE A 27 -12.39 -3.97 9.89
CA PHE A 27 -13.71 -3.90 10.54
C PHE A 27 -14.61 -5.08 10.13
N ASN A 28 -14.02 -6.16 9.62
CA ASN A 28 -14.75 -7.33 9.12
C ASN A 28 -15.64 -7.04 7.89
N LEU A 29 -15.35 -5.98 7.14
CA LEU A 29 -16.10 -5.57 5.95
C LEU A 29 -15.21 -5.67 4.72
N ASP A 30 -15.59 -6.45 3.70
CA ASP A 30 -14.82 -6.52 2.46
C ASP A 30 -15.52 -5.80 1.29
N PHE A 31 -14.71 -5.05 0.55
CA PHE A 31 -15.09 -4.43 -0.72
C PHE A 31 -14.83 -5.33 -1.93
N THR A 32 -14.10 -6.44 -1.79
CA THR A 32 -13.88 -7.40 -2.90
C THR A 32 -15.18 -8.05 -3.40
N ALA A 33 -16.26 -7.99 -2.61
CA ALA A 33 -17.62 -8.32 -3.03
C ALA A 33 -18.29 -7.27 -3.95
N MET A 34 -17.52 -6.33 -4.50
CA MET A 34 -18.00 -5.39 -5.53
C MET A 34 -18.56 -6.09 -6.77
N SER A 35 -18.22 -7.37 -7.03
CA SER A 35 -18.88 -8.15 -8.10
C SER A 35 -20.39 -8.36 -7.87
N GLN A 36 -20.87 -8.22 -6.62
CA GLN A 36 -22.27 -8.40 -6.24
C GLN A 36 -22.95 -7.12 -5.73
N GLY A 37 -22.25 -5.98 -5.71
CA GLY A 37 -22.82 -4.70 -5.27
C GLY A 37 -23.28 -4.67 -3.80
N ARG A 38 -22.74 -5.55 -2.95
CA ARG A 38 -23.05 -5.63 -1.51
C ARG A 38 -21.76 -5.64 -0.70
N LEU A 39 -21.79 -5.01 0.48
CA LEU A 39 -20.77 -5.21 1.50
C LEU A 39 -20.91 -6.65 2.00
N ALA A 40 -19.90 -7.48 1.77
CA ALA A 40 -19.84 -8.81 2.33
C ALA A 40 -19.06 -8.79 3.63
N GLU A 41 -19.42 -9.67 4.56
CA GLU A 41 -18.61 -9.92 5.74
C GLU A 41 -17.26 -10.49 5.29
N ALA A 42 -16.19 -9.80 5.65
CA ALA A 42 -14.84 -10.33 5.49
C ALA A 42 -14.71 -11.49 6.49
N ASN A 43 -14.86 -12.73 6.05
CA ASN A 43 -14.57 -13.89 6.91
C ASN A 43 -13.04 -14.04 7.02
N VAL A 44 -12.43 -13.19 7.84
CA VAL A 44 -10.98 -13.20 8.07
C VAL A 44 -10.66 -14.35 9.02
N ASN A 45 -10.03 -15.37 8.47
CA ASN A 45 -9.51 -16.51 9.23
C ASN A 45 -7.98 -16.56 9.13
N ALA A 46 -7.32 -17.29 10.03
CA ALA A 46 -5.86 -17.41 10.05
C ALA A 46 -5.27 -17.86 8.70
N ASP A 47 -5.96 -18.77 8.00
CA ASP A 47 -5.53 -19.28 6.69
C ASP A 47 -5.59 -18.23 5.58
N ASN A 48 -6.46 -17.22 5.71
CA ASN A 48 -6.73 -16.24 4.65
C ASN A 48 -6.20 -14.85 5.00
N LEU A 49 -5.65 -14.67 6.19
CA LEU A 49 -5.20 -13.38 6.73
C LEU A 49 -4.20 -12.69 5.79
N TYR A 50 -3.31 -13.45 5.17
CA TYR A 50 -2.31 -12.91 4.24
C TYR A 50 -2.94 -12.23 3.02
N LEU A 51 -4.10 -12.72 2.54
CA LEU A 51 -4.82 -12.14 1.40
C LEU A 51 -5.33 -10.74 1.75
N PHE A 52 -5.90 -10.58 2.95
CA PHE A 52 -6.40 -9.29 3.43
C PHE A 52 -5.28 -8.29 3.69
N VAL A 53 -4.14 -8.74 4.23
CA VAL A 53 -2.94 -7.92 4.41
C VAL A 53 -2.43 -7.40 3.05
N VAL A 54 -2.25 -8.30 2.08
CA VAL A 54 -1.77 -7.93 0.74
C VAL A 54 -2.75 -7.00 0.03
N ASN A 55 -4.06 -7.26 0.15
CA ASN A 55 -5.08 -6.42 -0.46
C ASN A 55 -5.07 -4.99 0.13
N SER A 56 -5.03 -4.88 1.45
CA SER A 56 -4.95 -3.60 2.18
C SER A 56 -3.68 -2.83 1.83
N ALA A 57 -2.54 -3.53 1.75
CA ALA A 57 -1.27 -2.95 1.35
C ALA A 57 -1.28 -2.48 -0.10
N THR A 58 -1.92 -3.22 -1.00
CA THR A 58 -2.05 -2.87 -2.42
C THR A 58 -2.85 -1.58 -2.59
N PHE A 59 -4.04 -1.48 -1.97
CA PHE A 59 -4.85 -0.27 -2.04
C PHE A 59 -4.18 0.94 -1.39
N SER A 60 -3.49 0.75 -0.27
CA SER A 60 -2.74 1.82 0.39
C SER A 60 -1.54 2.29 -0.44
N THR A 61 -0.88 1.36 -1.14
CA THR A 61 0.19 1.69 -2.09
C THR A 61 -0.37 2.50 -3.25
N LEU A 62 -1.49 2.08 -3.85
CA LEU A 62 -2.15 2.83 -4.92
C LEU A 62 -2.56 4.22 -4.46
N ALA A 63 -3.11 4.36 -3.25
CA ALA A 63 -3.47 5.65 -2.67
C ALA A 63 -2.25 6.56 -2.50
N THR A 64 -1.17 6.00 -1.94
CA THR A 64 0.10 6.70 -1.70
C THR A 64 0.75 7.13 -3.01
N PHE A 65 0.78 6.25 -4.01
CA PHE A 65 1.30 6.55 -5.35
C PHE A 65 0.48 7.58 -6.08
N SER A 66 -0.83 7.46 -6.05
CA SER A 66 -1.73 8.45 -6.64
C SER A 66 -1.42 9.81 -6.01
N PHE A 67 -1.44 9.90 -4.68
CA PHE A 67 -1.12 11.14 -3.98
C PHE A 67 0.26 11.71 -4.36
N LEU A 68 1.30 10.88 -4.37
CA LEU A 68 2.68 11.28 -4.69
C LEU A 68 2.83 11.72 -6.15
N HIS A 69 2.26 10.97 -7.10
CA HIS A 69 2.28 11.25 -8.53
C HIS A 69 1.63 12.61 -8.84
N PHE A 70 0.50 12.90 -8.19
CA PHE A 70 -0.17 14.19 -8.36
C PHE A 70 0.52 15.35 -7.63
N ARG A 71 1.20 15.07 -6.50
CA ARG A 71 1.93 16.09 -5.72
C ARG A 71 3.30 16.45 -6.32
N ARG A 72 4.03 15.49 -6.89
CA ARG A 72 5.37 15.70 -7.47
C ARG A 72 5.42 15.02 -8.84
N ARG A 73 5.54 15.83 -9.91
CA ARG A 73 5.74 15.42 -11.30
C ARG A 73 7.16 14.85 -11.55
N ARG A 74 7.72 14.07 -10.62
CA ARG A 74 9.05 13.47 -10.81
C ARG A 74 8.88 12.05 -11.38
N PRO A 75 9.70 11.66 -12.37
CA PRO A 75 9.71 10.28 -12.84
C PRO A 75 10.02 9.37 -11.66
N LEU A 76 9.11 8.45 -11.40
CA LEU A 76 9.21 7.50 -10.29
C LEU A 76 10.16 6.39 -10.74
N SER A 77 11.19 6.11 -9.94
CA SER A 77 11.93 4.85 -10.09
C SER A 77 10.98 3.69 -9.85
N SER A 78 11.08 2.62 -10.64
CA SER A 78 10.29 1.39 -10.47
C SER A 78 10.46 0.74 -9.09
N ILE A 79 11.49 1.14 -8.34
CA ILE A 79 11.78 0.70 -6.97
C ILE A 79 10.79 1.31 -5.96
N ALA A 80 10.33 2.54 -6.21
CA ALA A 80 9.43 3.23 -5.29
C ALA A 80 8.12 2.46 -5.02
N PRO A 81 7.35 1.96 -6.01
CA PRO A 81 6.11 1.23 -5.75
C PRO A 81 6.31 -0.03 -4.93
N LEU A 82 7.39 -0.75 -5.18
CA LEU A 82 7.75 -1.93 -4.40
C LEU A 82 8.07 -1.56 -2.94
N LEU A 83 8.79 -0.46 -2.71
CA LEU A 83 9.12 0.03 -1.37
C LEU A 83 7.87 0.36 -0.56
N TYR A 84 6.94 1.15 -1.11
CA TYR A 84 5.71 1.50 -0.39
C TYR A 84 4.81 0.29 -0.18
N PHE A 85 4.78 -0.66 -1.12
CA PHE A 85 4.07 -1.91 -0.93
C PHE A 85 4.62 -2.69 0.25
N CYS A 86 5.94 -2.90 0.32
CA CYS A 86 6.57 -3.58 1.44
C CYS A 86 6.35 -2.83 2.77
N PHE A 87 6.43 -1.50 2.74
CA PHE A 87 6.15 -0.65 3.91
C PHE A 87 4.71 -0.85 4.42
N TRP A 88 3.71 -0.80 3.54
CA TRP A 88 2.33 -1.02 3.93
C TRP A 88 2.07 -2.46 4.38
N CYS A 89 2.68 -3.46 3.77
CA CYS A 89 2.65 -4.84 4.27
C CYS A 89 3.21 -4.93 5.69
N PHE A 90 4.33 -4.25 5.98
CA PHE A 90 4.92 -4.20 7.31
C PHE A 90 4.04 -3.50 8.34
N VAL A 91 3.21 -2.54 7.93
CA VAL A 91 2.24 -1.86 8.81
C VAL A 91 0.99 -2.72 9.01
N PHE A 92 0.40 -3.26 7.95
CA PHE A 92 -0.85 -4.02 8.05
C PHE A 92 -0.66 -5.42 8.64
N ALA A 93 0.43 -6.12 8.33
CA ALA A 93 0.69 -7.46 8.87
C ALA A 93 0.54 -7.54 10.41
N PRO A 94 1.23 -6.71 11.22
CA PRO A 94 1.07 -6.75 12.67
C PRO A 94 -0.32 -6.32 13.14
N ILE A 95 -0.98 -5.40 12.43
CA ILE A 95 -2.36 -4.98 12.77
C ILE A 95 -3.32 -6.16 12.59
N TYR A 96 -3.27 -6.85 11.45
CA TYR A 96 -4.15 -8.01 11.20
C TYR A 96 -3.84 -9.18 12.14
N ILE A 97 -2.55 -9.44 12.41
CA ILE A 97 -2.17 -10.46 13.40
C ILE A 97 -2.75 -10.11 14.77
N PHE A 98 -2.67 -8.85 15.21
CA PHE A 98 -3.20 -8.42 16.49
C PHE A 98 -4.73 -8.52 16.59
N VAL A 99 -5.46 -8.25 15.50
CA VAL A 99 -6.93 -8.25 15.49
C VAL A 99 -7.51 -9.65 15.33
N TYR A 100 -6.91 -10.49 14.47
CA TYR A 100 -7.53 -11.74 13.99
C TYR A 100 -6.76 -13.02 14.34
N SER A 101 -5.52 -12.92 14.82
CA SER A 101 -4.66 -14.07 15.07
C SER A 101 -3.90 -13.95 16.39
N GLN A 102 -3.04 -14.93 16.65
CA GLN A 102 -2.01 -14.85 17.68
C GLN A 102 -0.65 -14.78 17.01
N LEU A 103 0.27 -14.03 17.62
CA LEU A 103 1.60 -13.84 17.10
C LEU A 103 2.39 -15.16 17.12
N GLN A 104 2.74 -15.67 15.96
CA GLN A 104 3.52 -16.90 15.81
C GLN A 104 4.98 -16.57 15.47
N SER A 105 5.89 -17.52 15.72
CA SER A 105 7.31 -17.34 15.41
C SER A 105 7.57 -17.07 13.92
N GLN A 106 6.72 -17.61 13.03
CA GLN A 106 6.82 -17.40 11.59
C GLN A 106 6.52 -15.94 11.19
N ASP A 107 5.58 -15.30 11.87
CA ASP A 107 5.23 -13.90 11.65
C ASP A 107 6.38 -12.96 11.98
N ILE A 108 7.14 -13.27 13.04
CA ILE A 108 8.32 -12.49 13.44
C ILE A 108 9.38 -12.55 12.35
N ILE A 109 9.63 -13.74 11.79
CA ILE A 109 10.60 -13.94 10.71
C ILE A 109 10.16 -13.18 9.46
N LEU A 110 8.88 -13.25 9.10
CA LEU A 110 8.31 -12.52 7.97
C LEU A 110 8.45 -11.01 8.17
N LEU A 111 8.14 -10.49 9.36
CA LEU A 111 8.21 -9.07 9.68
C LEU A 111 9.67 -8.57 9.66
N ALA A 112 10.61 -9.36 10.15
CA ALA A 112 12.04 -9.09 10.06
C ALA A 112 12.53 -9.07 8.59
N CYS A 113 12.07 -10.02 7.77
CA CYS A 113 12.37 -10.07 6.35
C CYS A 113 11.83 -8.84 5.61
N LEU A 114 10.58 -8.44 5.89
CA LEU A 114 9.98 -7.22 5.34
C LEU A 114 10.78 -5.97 5.74
N PHE A 115 11.20 -5.88 6.99
CA PHE A 115 12.03 -4.77 7.46
C PHE A 115 13.36 -4.68 6.70
N ALA A 116 14.05 -5.81 6.54
CA ALA A 116 15.29 -5.88 5.77
C ALA A 116 15.06 -5.48 4.31
N LEU A 117 13.99 -5.97 3.68
CA LEU A 117 13.63 -5.64 2.29
C LEU A 117 13.33 -4.14 2.12
N ILE A 118 12.59 -3.54 3.06
CA ILE A 118 12.33 -2.09 3.09
C ILE A 118 13.64 -1.31 3.17
N ALA A 119 14.57 -1.73 4.04
CA ALA A 119 15.86 -1.05 4.19
C ALA A 119 16.70 -1.12 2.90
N ILE A 120 16.75 -2.29 2.25
CA ILE A 120 17.43 -2.48 0.96
C ILE A 120 16.81 -1.59 -0.11
N LEU A 121 15.48 -1.69 -0.30
CA LEU A 121 14.75 -0.93 -1.31
C LEU A 121 14.83 0.58 -1.08
N PHE A 122 14.83 1.01 0.19
CA PHE A 122 14.98 2.42 0.53
C PHE A 122 16.35 2.93 0.09
N HIS A 123 17.40 2.17 0.39
CA HIS A 123 18.75 2.52 0.01
C HIS A 123 18.96 2.50 -1.52
N GLU A 124 18.40 1.52 -2.22
CA GLU A 124 18.42 1.49 -3.69
C GLU A 124 17.64 2.65 -4.31
N ASN A 125 16.48 2.99 -3.75
CA ASN A 125 15.69 4.13 -4.20
C ASN A 125 16.44 5.46 -4.04
N GLN A 126 17.20 5.62 -2.95
CA GLN A 126 18.06 6.80 -2.74
C GLN A 126 19.22 6.84 -3.74
N ARG A 127 19.83 5.69 -4.05
CA ARG A 127 20.90 5.59 -5.07
C ARG A 127 20.38 5.94 -6.47
N ALA A 128 19.26 5.35 -6.86
CA ALA A 128 18.60 5.62 -8.14
C ALA A 128 18.14 7.08 -8.27
N ALA A 129 17.67 7.68 -7.17
CA ALA A 129 17.34 9.10 -7.16
C ALA A 129 18.58 9.96 -7.45
N LYS A 130 19.73 9.67 -6.82
CA LYS A 130 20.96 10.45 -7.04
C LYS A 130 21.50 10.35 -8.47
N THR A 131 21.42 9.18 -9.11
CA THR A 131 21.95 8.98 -10.47
C THR A 131 21.10 9.63 -11.55
N VAL A 132 19.78 9.63 -11.42
CA VAL A 132 18.86 10.22 -12.42
C VAL A 132 18.95 11.75 -12.44
N PHE A 133 19.20 12.42 -11.30
CA PHE A 133 19.29 13.90 -11.26
C PHE A 133 20.68 14.47 -11.58
N LEU A 134 21.70 13.62 -11.79
CA LEU A 134 23.05 14.06 -12.18
C LEU A 134 23.22 14.13 -13.71
N ASN A 135 22.37 13.46 -14.49
CA ASN A 135 22.51 13.35 -15.95
C ASN A 135 21.46 14.15 -16.74
N GLU A 136 20.62 14.97 -16.09
CA GLU A 136 19.61 15.83 -16.75
C GLU A 136 19.82 17.34 -16.47
N TRP A 137 21.07 17.80 -16.34
CA TRP A 137 21.43 19.23 -16.41
C TRP A 137 22.48 19.48 -17.48
#